data_AF-A0A1A8XMH4-F1
#
_entry.id   AF-A0A1A8XMH4-F1
#
_cell.length_a   1.000
_cell.length_b   1.000
_cell.length_c   1.000
_cell.angle_alpha   90.00
_cell.angle_beta   90.00
_cell.angle_gamma   90.00
#
_symmetry.space_group_name_H-M   'P 1'
#
loop_
_entity.id
_entity.type
_entity.pdbx_description
1 polymer ?
#
loop_
_entity_poly.entity_id
_entity_poly.type
_entity_poly.pdbx_seq_one_letter_code
_entity_poly.pdbx_strand_id
1 'polypeptide(L)'
;MKAIFAFLALVVSTAASSACYLIYSPANELVWRGTRAPIPMDTVSLNDEVQKKVPQGHLVIINNSAAPCPRLDLTTPRKTMRDMAEEMKND
;
A
#
# COMPACT_ATOMS: atom_id res chain seq x y z
N MET A 1 28.69 -22.22 -39.06
CA MET A 1 27.25 -21.91 -39.21
C MET A 1 26.52 -22.59 -38.05
N LYS A 2 26.18 -21.84 -37.01
CA LYS A 2 24.86 -21.20 -36.78
C LYS A 2 23.75 -22.21 -36.51
N ALA A 3 23.54 -22.52 -35.23
CA ALA A 3 22.23 -22.83 -34.67
C ALA A 3 22.26 -22.47 -33.18
N ILE A 4 22.36 -21.16 -32.94
CA ILE A 4 22.13 -20.56 -31.62
C ILE A 4 20.64 -20.21 -31.57
N PHE A 5 20.07 -20.27 -30.36
CA PHE A 5 18.84 -19.62 -29.91
C PHE A 5 17.53 -20.37 -30.15
N ALA A 6 17.11 -21.10 -29.11
CA ALA A 6 15.70 -21.07 -28.69
C ALA A 6 15.56 -21.43 -27.20
N PHE A 7 16.35 -20.81 -26.31
CA PHE A 7 15.88 -20.63 -24.94
C PHE A 7 14.97 -19.42 -24.96
N LEU A 8 13.70 -19.66 -25.32
CA LEU A 8 12.61 -18.73 -25.04
C LEU A 8 12.56 -18.63 -23.51
N ALA A 9 13.30 -17.69 -22.97
CA ALA A 9 13.14 -17.25 -21.59
C ALA A 9 11.71 -16.68 -21.52
N LEU A 10 10.77 -17.52 -21.09
CA LEU A 10 9.56 -17.09 -20.41
C LEU A 10 10.00 -16.42 -19.11
N VAL A 11 10.63 -15.25 -19.22
CA VAL A 11 10.59 -14.24 -18.17
C VAL A 11 9.14 -13.81 -18.13
N VAL A 12 8.35 -14.59 -17.40
CA VAL A 12 7.07 -14.13 -16.88
C VAL A 12 7.45 -12.99 -15.95
N SER A 13 7.52 -11.79 -16.51
CA SER A 13 7.60 -10.57 -15.73
C SER A 13 6.34 -10.54 -14.89
N THR A 14 6.39 -11.12 -13.70
CA THR A 14 5.45 -10.83 -12.63
C THR A 14 5.73 -9.41 -12.18
N ALA A 15 5.44 -8.44 -13.06
CA ALA A 15 5.02 -7.12 -12.63
C ALA A 15 3.67 -7.35 -11.93
N ALA A 16 3.72 -7.96 -10.74
CA ALA A 16 2.62 -7.97 -9.83
C ALA A 16 2.34 -6.49 -9.60
N SER A 17 1.26 -5.99 -10.18
CA SER A 17 0.77 -4.63 -9.94
C SER A 17 0.67 -4.47 -8.43
N SER A 18 1.66 -3.82 -7.83
CA SER A 18 1.76 -3.67 -6.39
C SER A 18 0.90 -2.49 -5.99
N ALA A 19 -0.40 -2.73 -5.88
CA ALA A 19 -1.28 -1.78 -5.22
C ALA A 19 -0.92 -1.70 -3.73
N CYS A 20 -0.74 -0.49 -3.22
CA CYS A 20 -0.67 -0.26 -1.78
C CYS A 20 -2.06 0.15 -1.30
N TYR A 21 -2.64 -0.65 -0.42
CA TYR A 21 -3.91 -0.39 0.19
C TYR A 21 -3.67 0.33 1.52
N LEU A 22 -4.46 1.36 1.81
CA LEU A 22 -4.36 2.17 3.02
C LEU A 22 -5.76 2.40 3.58
N ILE A 23 -5.99 2.15 4.87
CA ILE A 23 -7.23 2.55 5.52
C ILE A 23 -6.94 3.66 6.53
N TYR A 24 -7.72 4.72 6.44
CA TYR A 24 -7.66 5.87 7.33
C TYR A 24 -8.88 5.90 8.25
N SER A 25 -8.67 6.35 9.48
CA SER A 25 -9.71 6.66 10.44
C SER A 25 -10.48 7.93 10.04
N PRO A 26 -11.60 8.24 10.71
CA PRO A 26 -12.34 9.49 10.47
C PRO A 26 -11.51 10.74 10.80
N ALA A 27 -10.52 10.62 11.68
CA ALA A 27 -9.57 11.67 12.02
C ALA A 27 -8.39 11.78 11.01
N ASN A 28 -8.49 11.09 9.86
CA ASN A 28 -7.42 10.99 8.86
C ASN A 28 -6.12 10.34 9.36
N GLU A 29 -6.21 9.48 10.37
CA GLU A 29 -5.06 8.71 10.85
C GLU A 29 -4.96 7.41 10.08
N LEU A 30 -3.79 7.09 9.54
CA LEU A 30 -3.58 5.81 8.87
C LEU A 30 -3.58 4.69 9.92
N VAL A 31 -4.58 3.81 9.85
CA VAL A 31 -4.79 2.68 10.77
C VAL A 31 -4.41 1.33 10.16
N TRP A 32 -4.32 1.23 8.84
CA TRP A 32 -3.86 0.01 8.19
C TRP A 32 -3.15 0.32 6.86
N ARG A 33 -2.10 -0.45 6.52
CA ARG A 33 -1.37 -0.36 5.25
C ARG A 33 -0.81 -1.71 4.83
N GLY A 34 -0.92 -2.06 3.55
CA GLY A 34 -0.29 -3.27 3.00
C GLY A 34 -0.50 -3.48 1.51
N THR A 35 0.23 -4.46 0.96
CA THR A 35 0.19 -4.83 -0.47
C THR A 35 -0.97 -5.76 -0.84
N ARG A 36 -1.75 -6.21 0.14
CA ARG A 36 -2.94 -7.06 -0.05
C ARG A 36 -4.13 -6.37 0.59
N ALA A 37 -5.25 -6.29 -0.11
CA ALA A 37 -6.45 -5.68 0.44
C ALA A 37 -6.85 -6.38 1.77
N PRO A 38 -7.18 -5.61 2.82
CA PRO A 38 -7.62 -6.15 4.11
C PRO A 38 -9.12 -6.48 4.12
N ILE A 39 -9.81 -6.18 3.03
CA ILE A 39 -11.22 -6.40 2.79
C ILE A 39 -11.43 -7.09 1.42
N PRO A 40 -12.56 -7.78 1.22
CA PRO A 40 -12.89 -8.35 -0.08
C PRO A 40 -13.11 -7.24 -1.12
N MET A 41 -12.38 -7.33 -2.23
CA MET A 41 -12.40 -6.31 -3.30
C MET A 41 -13.44 -6.60 -4.39
N ASP A 42 -14.04 -7.78 -4.35
CA ASP A 42 -15.03 -8.33 -5.27
C ASP A 42 -16.47 -8.14 -4.74
N THR A 43 -16.72 -7.00 -4.09
CA THR A 43 -18.02 -6.69 -3.47
C THR A 43 -18.70 -5.54 -4.17
N VAL A 44 -20.02 -5.46 -4.01
CA VAL A 44 -20.84 -4.39 -4.60
C VAL A 44 -20.51 -3.02 -3.98
N SER A 45 -20.18 -2.99 -2.68
CA SER A 45 -19.84 -1.76 -1.95
C SER A 45 -18.58 -1.96 -1.13
N LEU A 46 -17.45 -1.47 -1.65
CA LEU A 46 -16.19 -1.42 -0.90
C LEU A 46 -16.33 -0.58 0.36
N ASN A 47 -17.12 0.50 0.31
CA ASN A 47 -17.33 1.35 1.47
C ASN A 47 -17.93 0.54 2.62
N ASP A 48 -18.94 -0.29 2.38
CA ASP A 48 -19.57 -1.06 3.45
C ASP A 48 -18.60 -2.05 4.10
N GLU A 49 -17.73 -2.68 3.30
CA GLU A 49 -16.66 -3.53 3.83
C GLU A 49 -15.63 -2.74 4.66
N VAL A 50 -15.29 -1.52 4.24
CA VAL A 50 -14.44 -0.61 5.04
C VAL A 50 -15.14 -0.26 6.35
N GLN A 51 -16.43 0.11 6.32
CA GLN A 51 -17.19 0.52 7.50
C GLN A 51 -17.27 -0.60 8.55
N LYS A 52 -17.29 -1.88 8.14
CA LYS A 52 -17.24 -3.03 9.07
C LYS A 52 -15.92 -3.13 9.84
N LYS A 53 -14.81 -2.65 9.26
CA LYS A 53 -13.46 -2.71 9.86
C LYS A 53 -13.09 -1.42 10.58
N VAL A 54 -13.37 -0.28 9.96
CA VAL A 54 -13.04 1.06 10.45
C VAL A 54 -14.27 1.95 10.22
N PRO A 55 -15.17 2.06 11.22
CA PRO A 55 -16.35 2.90 11.13
C PRO A 55 -15.96 4.35 10.82
N GLN A 56 -16.69 4.97 9.90
CA GLN A 56 -16.47 6.30 9.31
C GLN A 56 -15.08 6.49 8.66
N GLY A 57 -14.31 5.41 8.49
CA GLY A 57 -13.02 5.43 7.80
C GLY A 57 -13.18 5.41 6.28
N HIS A 58 -12.04 5.47 5.59
CA HIS A 58 -12.00 5.37 4.13
C HIS A 58 -10.77 4.60 3.65
N LEU A 59 -10.94 3.91 2.52
CA LEU A 59 -9.89 3.17 1.83
C LEU A 59 -9.28 4.03 0.72
N VAL A 60 -7.95 4.04 0.66
CA VAL A 60 -7.16 4.62 -0.42
C VAL A 60 -6.33 3.51 -1.06
N ILE A 61 -6.31 3.47 -2.40
CA ILE A 61 -5.52 2.50 -3.16
C ILE A 61 -4.52 3.28 -4.01
N ILE A 62 -3.24 3.08 -3.75
CA ILE A 62 -2.15 3.64 -4.54
C ILE A 62 -1.69 2.58 -5.53
N ASN A 63 -1.97 2.79 -6.81
CA ASN A 63 -1.51 1.91 -7.89
C ASN A 63 -0.25 2.50 -8.54
N ASN A 64 0.86 2.50 -7.80
CA ASN A 64 2.17 2.92 -8.30
C ASN A 64 3.19 1.83 -7.99
N SER A 65 3.68 1.17 -9.04
CA SER A 65 4.64 0.06 -8.94
C SER A 65 6.01 0.47 -8.38
N ALA A 66 6.34 1.76 -8.40
CA ALA A 66 7.59 2.28 -7.86
C ALA A 66 7.48 2.78 -6.41
N ALA A 67 6.27 2.90 -5.87
CA ALA A 67 6.07 3.43 -4.53
C ALA A 67 6.27 2.32 -3.46
N PRO A 68 7.15 2.52 -2.47
CA PRO A 68 7.30 1.56 -1.38
C PRO A 68 6.00 1.49 -0.54
N CYS A 69 5.56 0.27 -0.23
CA CYS A 69 4.39 -0.01 0.62
C CYS A 69 4.81 -0.75 1.91
N PRO A 70 5.54 -0.09 2.83
CA PRO A 70 5.92 -0.73 4.08
C PRO A 70 4.67 -1.01 4.92
N ARG A 71 4.69 -2.10 5.70
CA ARG A 71 3.61 -2.36 6.67
C ARG A 71 3.56 -1.22 7.68
N LEU A 72 2.35 -0.89 8.15
CA LEU A 72 2.20 0.05 9.23
C LEU A 72 2.81 -0.54 10.50
N ASP A 73 3.83 0.12 11.04
CA ASP A 73 4.37 -0.18 12.35
C ASP A 73 3.59 0.60 13.41
N LEU A 74 2.96 -0.13 14.33
CA LEU A 74 2.21 0.43 15.46
C LEU A 74 3.02 0.39 16.76
N THR A 75 4.22 -0.19 16.73
CA THR A 75 5.10 -0.30 17.90
C THR A 75 5.92 0.97 18.13
N THR A 76 6.14 1.76 17.08
CA THR A 76 6.79 3.05 17.14
C THR A 76 5.74 4.17 17.21
N PRO A 77 5.80 5.07 18.21
CA PRO A 77 4.95 6.25 18.24
C PRO A 77 5.17 7.08 16.98
N ARG A 78 4.07 7.44 16.32
CA ARG A 78 4.13 8.24 15.10
C ARG A 78 4.63 9.64 15.45
N LYS A 79 5.69 10.09 14.78
CA LYS A 79 6.17 11.47 14.88
C LYS A 79 5.07 12.44 14.45
N THR A 80 4.92 13.52 15.18
CA THR A 80 4.04 14.62 14.78
C THR A 80 4.66 15.36 13.59
N MET A 81 3.84 16.16 12.88
CA MET A 81 4.38 17.04 11.84
C MET A 81 5.44 18.00 12.36
N ARG A 82 5.34 18.40 13.64
CA ARG A 82 6.33 19.25 14.30
C ARG A 82 7.65 18.52 14.46
N ASP A 83 7.63 17.28 14.93
CA ASP A 83 8.84 16.48 15.13
C ASP A 83 9.55 16.21 13.79
N MET A 84 8.78 15.95 12.71
CA MET A 84 9.36 15.80 11.37
C MET A 84 9.96 17.11 10.83
N ALA A 85 9.32 18.25 11.09
CA ALA A 85 9.84 19.55 10.66
C ALA A 85 11.13 19.93 11.40
N GLU A 86 11.26 19.55 12.67
CA GLU A 86 12.49 19.77 13.45
C GLU A 86 13.66 18.92 12.94
N GLU A 87 13.40 17.69 12.46
CA GLU A 87 14.43 16.84 11.85
C GLU A 87 14.92 17.39 10.52
N MET A 88 14.01 17.86 9.66
CA MET A 88 14.38 18.47 8.37
C MET A 88 15.19 19.76 8.50
N LYS A 89 15.16 20.43 9.66
CA LYS A 89 15.97 21.63 9.93
C LYS A 89 17.42 21.29 10.26
N ASN A 90 17.68 20.04 10.67
CA ASN A 90 18.98 19.57 11.13
C ASN A 90 19.70 18.69 10.08
N ASP A 91 19.07 18.43 8.93
CA ASP A 91 19.66 17.84 7.72
C ASP A 91 20.19 18.93 6.76
#